data_AF-A0A2N2H153-F1
#
_entry.id   AF-A0A2N2H153-F1
#
_cell.length_a   1.000
_cell.length_b   1.000
_cell.length_c   1.000
_cell.angle_alpha   90.00
_cell.angle_beta   90.00
_cell.angle_gamma   90.00
#
_symmetry.space_group_name_H-M   'P 1'
#
loop_
_entity.id
_entity.type
_entity.pdbx_description
1 polymer ?
#
loop_
_entity_poly.entity_id
_entity_poly.type
_entity_poly.pdbx_seq_one_letter_code
_entity_poly.pdbx_strand_id
1 'polypeptide(L)'
;MAATETFGQVRHALYQLYQDCSQPGWDGYGAFPVSADTLELAIRVLNSLSPDFPKPSFGAEPDGQLTMEWYRSPHRVLSVSISPLGVLYYAVTIGAEQNYGHMPFLGQFPDTLREWIRKVNRA
;
A
#
# COMPACT_ATOMS: atom_id res chain seq x y z
N MET A 1 5.66 23.40 -5.20
CA MET A 1 6.80 22.79 -4.49
C MET A 1 6.24 21.67 -3.62
N ALA A 2 6.23 20.43 -4.11
CA ALA A 2 5.76 19.30 -3.30
C ALA A 2 6.86 18.94 -2.31
N ALA A 3 6.55 19.00 -1.01
CA ALA A 3 7.47 18.64 0.05
C ALA A 3 7.86 17.17 -0.11
N THR A 4 9.16 16.89 -0.07
CA THR A 4 9.67 15.53 0.02
C THR A 4 9.21 14.94 1.34
N GLU A 5 8.15 14.12 1.31
CA GLU A 5 7.71 13.40 2.50
C GLU A 5 8.84 12.46 2.94
N THR A 6 9.33 12.72 4.15
CA THR A 6 10.35 11.89 4.76
C THR A 6 9.75 10.53 5.14
N PHE A 7 10.59 9.50 5.19
CA PHE A 7 10.17 8.15 5.56
C PHE A 7 9.49 8.09 6.95
N GLY A 8 9.89 8.98 7.86
CA GLY A 8 9.26 9.13 9.17
C GLY A 8 7.81 9.63 9.11
N GLN A 9 7.51 10.57 8.21
CA GLN A 9 6.16 11.10 8.00
C GLN A 9 5.24 10.04 7.39
N VAL A 10 5.73 9.32 6.39
CA VAL A 10 4.99 8.22 5.74
C VAL A 10 4.67 7.12 6.74
N ARG A 11 5.64 6.74 7.59
CA ARG A 11 5.38 5.76 8.66
C ARG A 11 4.35 6.27 9.66
N HIS A 12 4.39 7.56 10.01
CA HIS A 12 3.40 8.16 10.91
C HIS A 12 1.99 8.10 10.32
N ALA A 13 1.82 8.42 9.03
CA ALA A 13 0.54 8.32 8.34
C ALA A 13 -0.04 6.89 8.37
N LEU A 14 0.80 5.88 8.16
CA LEU A 14 0.40 4.48 8.27
C LEU A 14 -0.06 4.12 9.70
N TYR A 15 0.65 4.60 10.73
CA TYR A 15 0.25 4.40 12.12
C TYR A 15 -1.07 5.10 12.46
N GLN A 16 -1.29 6.32 11.96
CA GLN A 16 -2.55 7.05 12.18
C GLN A 16 -3.72 6.31 11.57
N LEU A 17 -3.59 5.88 10.30
CA LEU A 17 -4.61 5.07 9.63
C LEU A 17 -4.96 3.80 10.43
N TYR A 18 -3.95 3.12 10.98
CA TYR A 18 -4.21 1.95 11.82
C TYR A 18 -5.00 2.31 13.08
N GLN A 19 -4.68 3.42 13.77
CA GLN A 19 -5.44 3.82 14.96
C GLN A 19 -6.92 4.03 14.61
N ASP A 20 -7.19 4.73 13.50
CA ASP A 20 -8.53 5.04 13.02
C ASP A 20 -9.33 3.79 12.63
N CYS A 21 -8.65 2.76 12.10
CA CYS A 21 -9.27 1.53 11.58
C CYS A 21 -9.09 0.30 12.48
N SER A 22 -8.57 0.46 13.70
CA SER A 22 -8.30 -0.64 14.64
C SER A 22 -9.54 -1.17 15.36
N GLN A 23 -10.67 -0.48 15.26
CA GLN A 23 -11.93 -0.87 15.91
C GLN A 23 -12.90 -1.49 14.91
N PRO A 24 -13.69 -2.50 15.30
CA PRO A 24 -14.73 -3.04 14.43
C PRO A 24 -15.73 -1.96 13.98
N GLY A 25 -16.16 -2.03 12.73
CA GLY A 25 -17.14 -1.10 12.16
C GLY A 25 -16.64 0.34 12.00
N TRP A 26 -15.32 0.54 11.89
CA TRP A 26 -14.70 1.86 11.72
C TRP A 26 -15.22 2.64 10.50
N ASP A 27 -15.73 1.93 9.49
CA ASP A 27 -16.31 2.50 8.27
C ASP A 27 -17.81 2.81 8.39
N GLY A 28 -18.47 2.42 9.48
CA GLY A 28 -19.92 2.52 9.65
C GLY A 28 -20.73 1.43 8.92
N TYR A 29 -20.08 0.50 8.21
CA TYR A 29 -20.70 -0.58 7.44
C TYR A 29 -20.27 -1.98 7.91
N GLY A 30 -19.63 -2.06 9.08
CA GLY A 30 -19.27 -3.33 9.71
C GLY A 30 -17.91 -3.87 9.27
N ALA A 31 -16.99 -2.99 8.82
CA ALA A 31 -15.62 -3.39 8.53
C ALA A 31 -14.95 -4.15 9.68
N PHE A 32 -14.11 -5.11 9.32
CA PHE A 32 -13.22 -5.77 10.26
C PHE A 32 -12.12 -4.80 10.71
N PRO A 33 -11.69 -4.92 11.97
CA PRO A 33 -10.59 -4.10 12.47
C PRO A 33 -9.29 -4.48 11.74
N VAL A 34 -8.50 -3.48 11.40
CA VAL A 34 -7.11 -3.71 10.96
C VAL A 34 -6.34 -4.29 12.14
N SER A 35 -5.72 -5.45 11.95
CA SER A 35 -4.95 -6.12 13.00
C SER A 35 -3.55 -5.52 13.17
N ALA A 36 -2.97 -5.68 14.36
CA ALA A 36 -1.58 -5.32 14.61
C ALA A 36 -0.60 -6.08 13.69
N ASP A 37 -0.90 -7.36 13.38
CA ASP A 37 -0.11 -8.16 12.46
C ASP A 37 -0.10 -7.58 11.03
N THR A 38 -1.26 -7.09 10.56
CA THR A 38 -1.38 -6.43 9.25
C THR A 38 -0.58 -5.13 9.22
N LEU A 39 -0.64 -4.33 10.28
CA LEU A 39 0.20 -3.13 10.43
C LEU A 39 1.68 -3.48 10.41
N GLU A 40 2.10 -4.50 11.17
CA GLU A 40 3.51 -4.92 11.22
C GLU A 40 4.01 -5.35 9.84
N LEU A 41 3.21 -6.14 9.11
CA LEU A 41 3.52 -6.53 7.73
C LEU A 41 3.60 -5.32 6.81
N ALA A 42 2.67 -4.37 6.91
CA ALA A 42 2.71 -3.14 6.11
C ALA A 42 3.96 -2.29 6.39
N ILE A 43 4.38 -2.19 7.65
CA ILE A 43 5.63 -1.52 8.02
C ILE A 43 6.84 -2.23 7.41
N ARG A 44 6.87 -3.58 7.42
CA ARG A 44 7.95 -4.36 6.81
C ARG A 44 8.00 -4.16 5.29
N VAL A 45 6.85 -4.17 4.62
CA VAL A 45 6.75 -3.88 3.18
C VAL A 45 7.27 -2.47 2.89
N LEU A 46 6.82 -1.46 3.64
CA LEU A 46 7.27 -0.08 3.51
C LEU A 46 8.78 0.04 3.69
N ASN A 47 9.35 -0.55 4.76
CA ASN A 47 10.78 -0.55 5.05
C ASN A 47 11.62 -1.26 3.98
N SER A 48 11.04 -2.23 3.27
CA SER A 48 11.73 -2.94 2.19
C SER A 48 11.75 -2.15 0.86
N LEU A 49 10.99 -1.07 0.76
CA LEU A 49 10.99 -0.17 -0.39
C LEU A 49 12.22 0.75 -0.34
N SER A 50 13.02 0.76 -1.42
CA SER A 50 14.20 1.65 -1.50
C SER A 50 13.79 3.13 -1.35
N PRO A 51 14.59 3.96 -0.65
CA PRO A 51 14.35 5.39 -0.51
C PRO A 51 14.11 6.13 -1.84
N ASP A 52 14.69 5.65 -2.94
CA ASP A 52 14.62 6.26 -4.28
C ASP A 52 13.24 6.11 -4.95
N PHE A 53 12.38 5.25 -4.42
CA PHE A 53 11.03 5.09 -4.94
C PHE A 53 10.07 6.12 -4.33
N PRO A 54 9.09 6.60 -5.12
CA PRO A 54 8.02 7.44 -4.62
C PRO A 54 7.28 6.72 -3.49
N LYS A 55 6.82 7.50 -2.52
CA LYS A 55 6.12 6.97 -1.35
C LYS A 55 4.66 6.70 -1.71
N PRO A 56 4.07 5.60 -1.21
CA PRO A 56 2.66 5.33 -1.41
C PRO A 56 1.81 6.19 -0.47
N SER A 57 0.55 6.41 -0.85
CA SER A 57 -0.52 6.69 0.11
C SER A 57 -1.06 5.39 0.70
N PHE A 58 -1.73 5.47 1.85
CA PHE A 58 -2.28 4.30 2.54
C PHE A 58 -3.81 4.32 2.57
N GLY A 59 -4.41 3.14 2.54
CA GLY A 59 -5.83 2.91 2.76
C GLY A 59 -6.06 1.68 3.64
N ALA A 60 -7.23 1.61 4.26
CA ALA A 60 -7.69 0.40 4.95
C ALA A 60 -8.87 -0.19 4.18
N GLU A 61 -8.92 -1.52 4.12
CA GLU A 61 -10.00 -2.24 3.45
C GLU A 61 -10.98 -2.81 4.47
N PRO A 62 -12.28 -2.97 4.12
CA PRO A 62 -13.29 -3.47 5.05
C PRO A 62 -13.02 -4.87 5.59
N ASP A 63 -12.13 -5.64 4.96
CA ASP A 63 -11.72 -6.98 5.41
C ASP A 63 -10.52 -6.95 6.38
N GLY A 64 -10.08 -5.77 6.79
CA GLY A 64 -8.98 -5.57 7.74
C GLY A 64 -7.59 -5.54 7.08
N GLN A 65 -7.51 -5.55 5.74
CA GLN A 65 -6.26 -5.36 5.01
C GLN A 65 -5.84 -3.89 4.95
N LEU A 66 -4.55 -3.67 4.67
CA LEU A 66 -4.00 -2.34 4.40
C LEU A 66 -3.54 -2.24 2.95
N THR A 67 -3.88 -1.14 2.30
CA THR A 67 -3.51 -0.84 0.92
C THR A 67 -2.37 0.17 0.88
N MET A 68 -1.42 -0.04 -0.02
CA MET A 68 -0.45 0.95 -0.47
C MET A 68 -0.76 1.34 -1.92
N GLU A 69 -0.93 2.63 -2.17
CA GLU A 69 -1.27 3.13 -3.50
C GLU A 69 -0.22 4.12 -4.03
N TRP A 70 0.21 3.90 -5.27
CA TRP A 70 0.98 4.85 -6.07
C TRP A 70 0.06 5.41 -7.14
N TYR A 71 -0.55 6.56 -6.85
CA TYR A 71 -1.44 7.26 -7.75
C TYR A 71 -0.73 8.37 -8.50
N ARG A 72 -0.89 8.41 -9.83
CA ARG A 72 -0.40 9.52 -10.68
C ARG A 72 -1.54 10.25 -11.39
N SER A 73 -2.54 9.51 -11.88
CA SER A 73 -3.75 10.03 -12.51
C SER A 73 -4.84 8.94 -12.51
N PRO A 74 -6.10 9.23 -12.88
CA PRO A 74 -7.17 8.22 -12.88
C PRO A 74 -6.90 6.97 -13.74
N HIS A 75 -6.00 7.08 -14.72
CA HIS A 75 -5.59 5.97 -15.58
C HIS A 75 -4.14 5.55 -15.33
N ARG A 76 -3.53 5.97 -14.22
CA ARG A 76 -2.15 5.63 -13.83
C ARG A 76 -2.09 5.42 -12.32
N VAL A 77 -2.37 4.20 -11.90
CA VAL A 77 -2.40 3.81 -10.50
C VAL A 77 -1.86 2.39 -10.33
N LEU A 78 -1.07 2.18 -9.28
CA LEU A 78 -0.76 0.86 -8.73
C LEU A 78 -1.33 0.81 -7.32
N SER A 79 -2.17 -0.17 -7.03
CA SER A 79 -2.66 -0.48 -5.69
C SER A 79 -2.11 -1.83 -5.26
N VAL A 80 -1.65 -1.92 -4.01
CA VAL A 80 -1.10 -3.13 -3.39
C VAL A 80 -1.74 -3.34 -2.02
N SER A 81 -2.61 -4.33 -1.91
CA SER A 81 -3.24 -4.76 -0.66
C SER A 81 -2.37 -5.77 0.07
N ILE A 82 -2.21 -5.59 1.38
CA ILE A 82 -1.36 -6.39 2.25
C ILE A 82 -2.27 -7.18 3.18
N SER A 83 -2.27 -8.50 3.01
CA SER A 83 -3.07 -9.39 3.84
C SER A 83 -2.38 -9.73 5.15
N PRO A 84 -3.13 -10.09 6.21
CA PRO A 84 -2.57 -10.57 7.46
C PRO A 84 -1.74 -11.86 7.31
N LEU A 85 -1.90 -12.58 6.19
CA LEU A 85 -1.14 -13.79 5.87
C LEU A 85 0.18 -13.49 5.14
N GLY A 86 0.53 -12.22 4.95
CA GLY A 86 1.74 -11.81 4.24
C GLY A 86 1.65 -12.01 2.72
N VAL A 87 0.43 -12.04 2.16
CA VAL A 87 0.23 -12.03 0.71
C VAL A 87 0.01 -10.59 0.26
N LEU A 88 0.71 -10.20 -0.81
CA LEU A 88 0.54 -8.92 -1.49
C LEU A 88 -0.36 -9.16 -2.70
N TYR A 89 -1.58 -8.62 -2.66
CA TYR A 89 -2.45 -8.54 -3.82
C TYR A 89 -2.19 -7.20 -4.52
N TYR A 90 -2.16 -7.17 -5.85
CA TYR A 90 -1.93 -5.92 -6.56
C TYR A 90 -2.80 -5.80 -7.80
N ALA A 91 -3.10 -4.55 -8.14
CA ALA A 91 -3.72 -4.16 -9.40
C ALA A 91 -3.05 -2.89 -9.90
N VAL A 92 -2.77 -2.85 -11.20
CA VAL A 92 -2.17 -1.70 -11.87
C VAL A 92 -2.98 -1.35 -13.12
N THR A 93 -3.18 -0.05 -13.33
CA THR A 93 -3.79 0.52 -14.54
C THR A 93 -2.87 1.60 -15.08
N ILE A 94 -2.50 1.51 -16.36
CA ILE A 94 -1.70 2.49 -17.12
C ILE A 94 -2.33 2.68 -18.51
N GLY A 95 -3.22 3.67 -18.65
CA GLY A 95 -4.01 3.86 -19.86
C GLY A 95 -4.92 2.66 -20.10
N ALA A 96 -4.70 1.95 -21.20
CA ALA A 96 -5.41 0.70 -21.53
C ALA A 96 -4.69 -0.57 -20.99
N GLU A 97 -3.46 -0.44 -20.49
CA GLU A 97 -2.73 -1.56 -19.89
C GLU A 97 -3.27 -1.78 -18.47
N GLN A 98 -3.76 -2.99 -18.21
CA GLN A 98 -4.15 -3.43 -16.88
C GLN A 98 -3.43 -4.73 -16.55
N ASN A 99 -2.98 -4.86 -15.30
CA ASN A 99 -2.39 -6.08 -14.79
C ASN A 99 -2.76 -6.23 -13.32
N TYR A 100 -2.90 -7.46 -12.85
CA TYR A 100 -3.21 -7.75 -11.45
C TYR A 100 -2.68 -9.13 -11.09
N GLY A 101 -2.50 -9.37 -9.81
CA GLY A 101 -2.04 -10.66 -9.31
C GLY A 101 -1.80 -10.63 -7.82
N HIS A 102 -1.09 -11.66 -7.35
CA HIS A 102 -0.66 -11.72 -5.96
C HIS A 102 0.68 -12.44 -5.84
N MET A 103 1.37 -12.19 -4.74
CA MET A 103 2.64 -12.84 -4.40
C MET A 103 2.87 -12.84 -2.89
N PRO A 104 3.56 -13.85 -2.33
CA PRO A 104 3.95 -13.80 -0.93
C PRO A 104 5.01 -12.72 -0.70
N PHE A 105 4.94 -12.04 0.43
CA PHE A 105 5.99 -11.14 0.89
C PHE A 105 7.07 -11.95 1.62
N LEU A 106 8.25 -12.06 1.02
CA LEU A 106 9.37 -12.85 1.53
C LEU A 106 10.42 -11.98 2.26
N GLY A 107 10.01 -10.82 2.78
CA GLY A 107 10.90 -9.89 3.49
C GLY A 107 11.65 -8.89 2.61
N GLN A 108 11.56 -9.03 1.28
CA GLN A 108 12.07 -8.06 0.32
C GLN A 108 10.93 -7.53 -0.53
N PHE A 109 10.98 -6.24 -0.89
CA PHE A 109 9.99 -5.68 -1.80
C PHE A 109 10.09 -6.42 -3.14
N PRO A 110 8.99 -6.86 -3.78
CA PRO A 110 9.08 -7.64 -5.02
C PRO A 110 9.54 -6.81 -6.23
N ASP A 111 10.37 -7.40 -7.10
CA ASP A 111 10.83 -6.74 -8.34
C ASP A 111 9.68 -6.38 -9.28
N THR A 112 8.68 -7.25 -9.39
CA THR A 112 7.47 -7.00 -10.19
C THR A 112 6.78 -5.70 -9.76
N LEU A 113 6.63 -5.47 -8.45
CA LEU A 113 6.02 -4.24 -7.94
C LEU A 113 6.93 -3.03 -8.16
N ARG A 114 8.27 -3.17 -8.04
CA ARG A 114 9.21 -2.09 -8.40
C ARG A 114 9.04 -1.63 -9.83
N GLU A 115 8.89 -2.57 -10.77
CA GLU A 115 8.69 -2.25 -12.19
C GLU A 115 7.39 -1.48 -12.40
N TRP A 116 6.31 -1.90 -11.76
CA TRP A 116 5.02 -1.20 -11.85
C TRP A 116 5.09 0.21 -11.26
N ILE A 117 5.72 0.40 -10.09
CA ILE A 117 5.92 1.74 -9.51
C ILE A 117 6.67 2.64 -10.50
N ARG A 118 7.74 2.14 -11.12
CA ARG A 118 8.48 2.93 -12.13
C ARG A 118 7.60 3.29 -13.32
N LYS A 119 6.84 2.33 -13.87
CA LYS A 119 5.97 2.57 -15.02
C LYS A 119 4.87 3.59 -14.72
N VAL A 120 4.20 3.49 -13.57
CA VAL A 120 3.14 4.43 -13.14
C VAL A 120 3.68 5.86 -13.03
N ASN A 121 4.92 6.02 -12.56
CA ASN A 121 5.53 7.32 -12.30
C ASN A 121 6.33 7.91 -13.48
N ARG A 122 6.40 7.21 -14.62
CA ARG A 122 6.97 7.80 -15.85
C ARG A 122 6.07 8.92 -16.36
N ALA A 123 6.71 10.01 -16.79
CA ALA A 123 6.08 11.14 -17.47
C ALA A 123 5.39 10.70 -18.77
#